data_AF-A0A6A7MFU2-F1
#
_entry.id   AF-A0A6A7MFU2-F1
#
_cell.length_a   1.000
_cell.length_b   1.000
_cell.length_c   1.000
_cell.angle_alpha   90.00
_cell.angle_beta   90.00
_cell.angle_gamma   90.00
#
_symmetry.space_group_name_H-M   'P 1'
#
loop_
_entity.id
_entity.type
_entity.pdbx_description
1 polymer ?
#
loop_
_entity_poly.entity_id
_entity_poly.type
_entity_poly.pdbx_seq_one_letter_code
_entity_poly.pdbx_strand_id
1 'polypeptide(L)'
;MALILGVKIGDVVDVAERWVAVLSIDTRESATLIGSGGQKITVSSDQMTQVAPDVWIGLGPDAATSRLRLVFDAPRHIPITRRHD
;
A
#
# COMPACT_ATOMS: atom_id res chain seq x y z
N MET A 1 -6.54 -12.64 -0.06
CA MET A 1 -6.36 -12.70 1.42
C MET A 1 -5.86 -11.33 1.83
N ALA A 2 -6.50 -10.70 2.81
CA ALA A 2 -6.12 -9.34 3.19
C ALA A 2 -4.89 -9.35 4.12
N LEU A 3 -3.81 -8.67 3.71
CA LEU A 3 -2.67 -8.32 4.55
C LEU A 3 -2.77 -6.83 4.89
N ILE A 4 -2.55 -6.47 6.14
CA ILE A 4 -2.61 -5.09 6.60
C ILE A 4 -1.22 -4.68 7.10
N LEU A 5 -0.65 -3.63 6.53
CA LEU A 5 0.65 -3.08 6.93
C LEU A 5 0.48 -1.64 7.40
N GLY A 6 0.95 -1.35 8.61
CA GLY A 6 1.10 0.02 9.08
C GLY A 6 2.29 0.67 8.39
N VAL A 7 2.06 1.79 7.71
CA VAL A 7 3.08 2.50 6.92
C VAL A 7 3.20 3.97 7.31
N LYS A 8 4.33 4.56 6.95
CA LYS A 8 4.65 6.00 7.03
C LYS A 8 5.23 6.45 5.68
N ILE A 9 5.25 7.77 5.47
CA ILE A 9 5.92 8.37 4.31
C ILE A 9 7.38 7.87 4.25
N GLY A 10 7.82 7.48 3.06
CA GLY A 10 9.13 6.92 2.79
C GLY A 10 9.26 5.41 2.97
N ASP A 11 8.25 4.73 3.53
CA ASP A 11 8.27 3.27 3.57
C ASP A 11 8.15 2.68 2.17
N VAL A 12 8.88 1.58 1.95
CA VAL A 12 8.82 0.77 0.74
C VAL A 12 8.24 -0.60 1.08
N VAL A 13 7.30 -1.05 0.26
CA VAL A 13 6.71 -2.39 0.34
C VAL A 13 7.00 -3.12 -0.95
N ASP A 14 7.67 -4.26 -0.82
CA ASP A 14 7.90 -5.21 -1.90
C ASP A 14 6.64 -6.04 -2.14
N VAL A 15 6.26 -6.17 -3.41
CA VAL A 15 5.06 -6.86 -3.90
C VAL A 15 5.47 -7.71 -5.10
N ALA A 16 5.72 -9.01 -4.88
CA ALA A 16 6.37 -9.88 -5.86
C ALA A 16 7.68 -9.26 -6.39
N GLU A 17 7.80 -9.09 -7.72
CA GLU A 17 8.96 -8.49 -8.39
C GLU A 17 8.85 -6.96 -8.51
N ARG A 18 7.82 -6.37 -7.91
CA ARG A 18 7.57 -4.92 -7.92
C ARG A 18 7.71 -4.36 -6.51
N TRP A 19 7.74 -3.05 -6.42
CA TRP A 19 7.69 -2.34 -5.16
C TRP A 19 6.76 -1.13 -5.28
N VAL A 20 6.23 -0.72 -4.14
CA VAL A 20 5.50 0.54 -3.96
C VAL A 20 6.08 1.28 -2.77
N ALA A 21 6.23 2.59 -2.88
CA ALA A 21 6.68 3.43 -1.77
C ALA A 21 5.64 4.50 -1.45
N VAL A 22 5.48 4.81 -0.16
CA VAL A 22 4.57 5.86 0.29
C VAL A 22 5.21 7.22 0.03
N LEU A 23 4.68 7.96 -0.94
CA LEU A 23 5.21 9.26 -1.34
C LEU A 23 4.63 10.40 -0.48
N SER A 24 3.31 10.42 -0.31
CA SER A 24 2.61 11.41 0.50
C SER A 24 1.35 10.84 1.13
N ILE A 25 0.96 11.46 2.23
CA ILE A 25 -0.35 11.29 2.86
C ILE A 25 -1.12 12.55 2.52
N ASP A 26 -2.10 12.42 1.62
CA ASP A 26 -2.80 13.59 1.07
C ASP A 26 -3.96 13.99 1.98
N THR A 27 -4.70 13.01 2.50
CA THR A 27 -5.76 13.21 3.50
C THR A 27 -5.74 12.08 4.54
N ARG A 28 -6.70 12.09 5.48
CA ARG A 28 -6.90 10.94 6.39
C ARG A 28 -7.38 9.67 5.68
N GLU A 29 -7.85 9.80 4.44
CA GLU A 29 -8.49 8.73 3.69
C GLU A 29 -7.80 8.46 2.35
N SER A 30 -6.74 9.20 2.02
CA SER A 30 -6.02 9.06 0.76
C SER A 30 -4.51 9.25 0.93
N ALA A 31 -3.75 8.52 0.13
CA ALA A 31 -2.31 8.61 0.05
C ALA A 31 -1.85 8.40 -1.40
N THR A 32 -0.72 9.00 -1.73
CA THR A 32 -0.06 8.77 -3.00
C THR A 32 1.12 7.83 -2.79
N LEU A 33 1.13 6.76 -3.58
CA LEU A 33 2.21 5.81 -3.69
C LEU A 33 2.98 6.07 -4.99
N ILE A 34 4.26 5.68 -5.01
CA ILE A 34 5.04 5.57 -6.25
C ILE A 34 5.40 4.11 -6.48
N GLY A 35 5.07 3.61 -7.66
CA GLY A 35 5.38 2.24 -8.06
C GLY A 35 6.77 2.10 -8.68
N SER A 36 7.22 0.86 -8.85
CA SER A 36 8.54 0.52 -9.42
C SER A 36 8.84 1.07 -10.82
N GLY A 37 7.81 1.40 -11.61
CA GLY A 37 7.95 2.05 -12.92
C GLY A 37 7.93 3.58 -12.86
N GLY A 38 7.94 4.19 -11.67
CA GLY A 38 7.85 5.64 -11.48
C GLY A 38 6.42 6.20 -11.55
N GLN A 39 5.41 5.37 -11.80
CA GLN A 39 4.02 5.81 -11.83
C GLN A 39 3.53 6.19 -10.43
N LYS A 40 2.80 7.31 -10.36
CA LYS A 40 2.09 7.71 -9.14
C LYS A 40 0.75 7.00 -9.09
N ILE A 41 0.42 6.47 -7.92
CA ILE A 41 -0.78 5.67 -7.67
C ILE A 41 -1.48 6.30 -6.47
N THR A 42 -2.66 6.86 -6.69
CA THR A 42 -3.50 7.30 -5.58
C THR A 42 -4.28 6.10 -5.04
N VAL A 43 -4.19 5.90 -3.73
CA VAL A 43 -4.98 4.92 -2.99
C VAL A 43 -5.88 5.65 -2.02
N SER A 44 -7.07 5.10 -1.80
CA SER A 44 -8.08 5.69 -0.92
C SER A 44 -8.76 4.62 -0.08
N SER A 45 -9.56 5.06 0.89
CA SER A 45 -10.26 4.14 1.80
C SER A 45 -11.58 3.60 1.25
N ASP A 46 -12.14 4.25 0.23
CA ASP A 46 -13.39 3.89 -0.45
C ASP A 46 -13.18 2.88 -1.58
N GLN A 47 -12.00 2.87 -2.21
CA GLN A 47 -11.71 2.04 -3.36
C GLN A 47 -10.32 1.39 -3.27
N MET A 48 -10.24 0.10 -3.64
CA MET A 48 -8.96 -0.55 -3.86
C MET A 48 -8.43 -0.27 -5.26
N THR A 49 -7.14 0.05 -5.34
CA THR A 49 -6.44 0.32 -6.59
C THR A 49 -5.54 -0.87 -6.95
N GLN A 50 -5.64 -1.36 -8.17
CA GLN A 50 -4.77 -2.42 -8.67
C GLN A 50 -3.36 -1.88 -8.93
N VAL A 51 -2.34 -2.54 -8.37
CA VAL A 51 -0.94 -2.11 -8.52
C VAL A 51 -0.05 -3.15 -9.22
N ALA A 52 -0.50 -4.41 -9.21
CA ALA A 52 0.12 -5.52 -9.93
C ALA A 52 -0.97 -6.54 -10.32
N PRO A 53 -0.68 -7.52 -11.21
CA PRO A 53 -1.59 -8.61 -11.49
C PRO A 53 -2.05 -9.28 -10.18
N ASP A 54 -3.36 -9.36 -9.98
CA ASP A 54 -4.01 -9.91 -8.78
C ASP A 54 -3.62 -9.28 -7.45
N VAL A 55 -3.03 -8.07 -7.44
CA VAL A 55 -2.71 -7.32 -6.22
C VAL A 55 -3.40 -5.97 -6.20
N TRP A 56 -4.21 -5.78 -5.16
CA TRP A 56 -4.99 -4.58 -4.91
C TRP A 56 -4.53 -3.92 -3.61
N ILE A 57 -4.42 -2.60 -3.62
CA ILE A 57 -4.07 -1.79 -2.44
C ILE A 57 -5.20 -0.82 -2.15
N GLY A 58 -5.66 -0.80 -0.91
CA GLY A 58 -6.52 0.26 -0.36
C GLY A 58 -5.91 0.88 0.89
N LEU A 59 -6.63 1.85 1.45
CA LEU A 59 -6.33 2.41 2.76
C LEU A 59 -7.34 1.93 3.80
N GLY A 60 -6.83 1.36 4.89
CA GLY A 60 -7.63 1.00 6.05
C GLY A 60 -7.46 2.02 7.18
N PRO A 61 -8.52 2.41 7.90
CA PRO A 61 -8.38 3.16 9.14
C PRO A 61 -7.66 2.29 10.19
N ASP A 62 -6.69 2.86 10.91
CA ASP A 62 -6.28 2.30 12.20
C ASP A 62 -7.16 2.90 13.29
N ALA A 63 -8.14 2.12 13.78
CA ALA A 63 -9.04 2.54 14.85
C ALA A 63 -8.30 2.93 16.15
N ALA A 64 -7.04 2.53 16.33
CA ALA A 64 -6.31 2.72 17.58
C ALA A 64 -5.25 3.82 17.56
N THR A 65 -4.67 4.20 16.41
CA THR A 65 -3.42 5.02 16.41
C THR A 65 -3.35 6.20 15.43
N SER A 66 -4.41 6.53 14.69
CA SER A 66 -4.38 7.59 13.63
C SER A 66 -3.30 7.38 12.56
N ARG A 67 -2.69 6.18 12.48
CA ARG A 67 -1.70 5.82 11.47
C ARG A 67 -2.41 5.23 10.27
N LEU A 68 -1.97 5.60 9.07
CA LEU A 68 -2.50 5.01 7.85
C LEU A 68 -1.98 3.58 7.69
N ARG A 69 -2.88 2.68 7.30
CA ARG A 69 -2.57 1.29 7.00
C ARG A 69 -2.86 1.03 5.54
N LEU A 70 -1.89 0.46 4.84
CA LEU A 70 -2.14 -0.12 3.53
C LEU A 70 -2.77 -1.49 3.72
N VAL A 71 -3.88 -1.71 3.04
CA VAL A 71 -4.58 -2.99 2.97
C VAL A 71 -4.29 -3.59 1.61
N PHE A 72 -3.66 -4.75 1.60
CA PHE A 72 -3.32 -5.50 0.41
C PHE A 72 -4.27 -6.67 0.27
N ASP A 73 -4.97 -6.79 -0.85
CA ASP A 73 -5.64 -8.02 -1.23
C ASP A 73 -4.88 -8.69 -2.37
N ALA A 74 -4.37 -9.88 -2.09
CA ALA A 74 -3.58 -10.68 -3.01
C ALA A 74 -3.75 -12.20 -2.75
N PRO A 75 -3.43 -13.05 -3.75
CA PRO A 75 -3.21 -14.47 -3.56
C PRO A 75 -2.10 -14.76 -2.53
N ARG A 76 -2.25 -15.86 -1.77
CA ARG A 76 -1.30 -16.24 -0.70
C ARG A 76 0.13 -16.53 -1.17
N HIS A 77 0.31 -16.84 -2.45
CA HIS A 77 1.62 -17.15 -3.02
C HIS A 77 2.39 -15.89 -3.44
N ILE A 78 1.75 -14.71 -3.45
CA ILE A 78 2.43 -13.45 -3.75
C ILE A 78 3.11 -12.95 -2.47
N PRO A 79 4.45 -12.81 -2.46
CA PRO A 79 5.14 -12.25 -1.31
C PRO A 79 4.87 -10.75 -1.23
N ILE A 80 4.45 -10.31 -0.04
CA ILE A 80 4.27 -8.89 0.29
C ILE A 80 5.02 -8.62 1.59
N THR A 81 6.08 -7.82 1.51
CA THR A 81 6.97 -7.56 2.65
C THR A 81 7.36 -6.11 2.71
N ARG A 82 7.38 -5.52 3.90
CA ARG A 82 8.01 -4.21 4.09
C ARG A 82 9.50 -4.37 3.86
N ARG A 83 10.08 -3.50 3.03
CA ARG A 83 11.52 -3.44 2.86
C ARG A 83 12.12 -2.82 4.11
N HIS A 84 12.93 -3.60 4.81
CA HIS A 84 13.75 -3.13 5.91
C HIS A 84 15.16 -2.94 5.36
N ASP A 85 15.64 -1.69 5.34
CA ASP A 85 17.09 -1.42 5.28
C ASP A 85 17.77 -1.88 6.57
#